data_AF-A0A5B8YYJ6-F1
#
_entry.id   AF-A0A5B8YYJ6-F1
#
_cell.length_a   1.000
_cell.length_b   1.000
_cell.length_c   1.000
_cell.angle_alpha   90.00
_cell.angle_beta   90.00
_cell.angle_gamma   90.00
#
_symmetry.space_group_name_H-M   'P 1'
#
loop_
_entity.id
_entity.type
_entity.pdbx_description
1 polymer ?
#
loop_
_entity_poly.entity_id
_entity_poly.type
_entity_poly.pdbx_seq_one_letter_code
_entity_poly.pdbx_strand_id
1 'polypeptide(L)'
;IYEETLNITQIKMATALPEVDISAVGVYSFDAYNFQVEVVDSLTDYVAYMQEVFDFESIKTLMQRLDFKVHVDSLHGVSGPYVDRIFHDHLGVPKASLHHTNVLPNFGGCHPDPNLTYADDLVQVMGLLPDGNANPAMKHVSTVPSFGV
;
A
#
# COMPACT_ATOMS: atom_id res chain seq x y z
N ILE A 1 4.21 19.83 21.27
CA ILE A 1 3.01 19.58 20.43
C ILE A 1 1.74 19.72 21.28
N TYR A 2 1.50 18.90 22.31
CA TYR A 2 0.29 19.00 23.15
C TYR A 2 0.05 20.39 23.78
N GLU A 3 1.01 20.93 24.52
CA GLU A 3 0.86 22.26 25.15
C GLU A 3 0.60 23.37 24.13
N GLU A 4 1.27 23.32 22.97
CA GLU A 4 1.07 24.29 21.89
C GLU A 4 -0.30 24.18 21.22
N THR A 5 -0.88 22.97 21.11
CA THR A 5 -2.23 22.80 20.56
C THR A 5 -3.30 23.40 21.46
N LEU A 6 -3.07 23.49 22.77
CA LEU A 6 -3.98 24.14 23.72
C LEU A 6 -4.02 25.67 23.56
N ASN A 7 -2.98 26.25 22.95
CA ASN A 7 -2.88 27.69 22.72
C ASN A 7 -3.62 28.15 21.43
N ILE A 8 -4.12 27.22 20.61
CA ILE A 8 -4.86 27.56 19.38
C ILE A 8 -6.24 28.12 19.75
N THR A 9 -6.42 29.42 19.55
CA THR A 9 -7.69 30.12 19.85
C THR A 9 -8.60 30.32 18.65
N GLN A 10 -8.06 30.18 17.43
CA GLN A 10 -8.83 30.35 16.20
C GLN A 10 -8.24 29.52 15.04
N ILE A 11 -9.11 29.10 14.14
CA ILE A 11 -8.75 28.52 12.84
C ILE A 11 -9.20 29.51 11.77
N LYS A 12 -8.26 29.97 10.94
CA LYS A 12 -8.57 30.85 9.80
C LYS A 12 -8.93 29.98 8.60
N MET A 13 -10.11 30.20 8.02
CA MET A 13 -10.61 29.46 6.85
C MET A 13 -10.95 30.42 5.72
N ALA A 14 -10.57 30.07 4.49
CA ALA A 14 -10.93 30.80 3.29
C ALA A 14 -12.29 30.32 2.78
N THR A 15 -13.37 30.71 3.45
CA THR A 15 -14.74 30.25 3.14
C THR A 15 -15.28 30.68 1.78
N ALA A 16 -14.64 31.66 1.14
CA ALA A 16 -14.98 32.13 -0.20
C ALA A 16 -14.30 31.32 -1.32
N LEU A 17 -13.37 30.43 -0.98
CA LEU A 17 -12.66 29.62 -1.97
C LEU A 17 -13.55 28.44 -2.40
N PRO A 18 -13.75 28.22 -3.71
CA PRO A 18 -14.51 27.08 -4.21
C PRO A 18 -13.92 25.74 -3.75
N GLU A 19 -14.77 24.74 -3.57
CA GLU A 19 -14.29 23.37 -3.31
C GLU A 19 -13.52 22.82 -4.52
N VAL A 20 -12.38 22.18 -4.27
CA VAL A 20 -11.58 21.51 -5.29
C VAL A 20 -11.96 20.03 -5.33
N ASP A 21 -12.23 19.53 -6.53
CA ASP A 21 -12.39 18.09 -6.73
C ASP A 21 -11.03 17.39 -6.63
N ILE A 22 -10.74 16.81 -5.46
CA ILE A 22 -9.51 16.07 -5.19
C ILE A 22 -9.48 14.66 -5.80
N SER A 23 -10.56 14.23 -6.47
CA SER A 23 -10.62 12.93 -7.16
C SER A 23 -10.15 12.99 -8.61
N ALA A 24 -10.01 14.19 -9.18
CA ALA A 24 -9.60 14.41 -10.55
C ALA A 24 -8.22 15.09 -10.61
N VAL A 25 -7.27 14.42 -11.25
CA VAL A 25 -5.93 14.97 -11.53
C VAL A 25 -6.07 16.23 -12.39
N GLY A 26 -5.39 17.30 -11.99
CA GLY A 26 -5.45 18.58 -12.67
C GLY A 26 -5.02 19.75 -11.81
N VAL A 27 -5.00 20.93 -12.44
CA VAL A 27 -4.57 22.18 -11.82
C VAL A 27 -5.76 23.13 -11.70
N TYR A 28 -6.03 23.58 -10.49
CA TYR A 28 -7.10 24.51 -10.13
C TYR A 28 -6.48 25.83 -9.69
N SER A 29 -6.65 26.88 -10.50
CA SER A 29 -6.10 28.22 -10.21
C SER A 29 -7.16 29.15 -9.66
N PHE A 30 -6.79 29.91 -8.62
CA PHE A 30 -7.63 30.88 -7.93
C PHE A 30 -6.96 32.27 -7.99
N ASP A 31 -7.05 32.92 -9.16
CA ASP A 31 -6.30 34.14 -9.48
C ASP A 31 -6.54 35.29 -8.49
N ALA A 32 -7.78 35.45 -8.02
CA ALA A 32 -8.15 36.47 -7.04
C ALA A 32 -7.38 36.36 -5.71
N TYR A 33 -6.80 35.18 -5.45
CA TYR A 33 -6.05 34.86 -4.24
C TYR A 33 -4.58 34.55 -4.51
N ASN A 34 -4.13 34.60 -5.78
CA ASN A 34 -2.82 34.13 -6.20
C ASN A 34 -2.48 32.75 -5.62
N PHE A 35 -3.43 31.81 -5.73
CA PHE A 35 -3.37 30.49 -5.13
C PHE A 35 -3.69 29.41 -6.15
N GLN A 36 -3.07 28.24 -6.02
CA GLN A 36 -3.28 27.11 -6.92
C GLN A 36 -3.30 25.80 -6.13
N VAL A 37 -4.14 24.87 -6.57
CA VAL A 37 -4.16 23.49 -6.11
C VAL A 37 -3.86 22.59 -7.30
N GLU A 38 -2.84 21.75 -7.18
CA GLU A 38 -2.53 20.70 -8.15
C GLU A 38 -2.84 19.35 -7.52
N VAL A 39 -3.82 18.65 -8.10
CA VAL A 39 -4.13 17.27 -7.77
C VAL A 39 -3.29 16.39 -8.70
N VAL A 40 -2.36 15.64 -8.13
CA VAL A 40 -1.42 14.78 -8.87
C VAL A 40 -1.81 13.30 -8.77
N ASP A 41 -1.37 12.50 -9.73
CA ASP A 41 -1.42 11.04 -9.59
C ASP A 41 -0.48 10.61 -8.47
N SER A 42 -1.02 9.96 -7.44
CA SER A 42 -0.26 9.60 -6.24
C SER A 42 0.73 8.46 -6.44
N LEU A 43 0.71 7.77 -7.58
CA LEU A 43 1.47 6.54 -7.81
C LEU A 43 2.66 6.74 -8.75
N THR A 44 2.54 7.65 -9.71
CA THR A 44 3.44 7.79 -10.86
C THR A 44 4.90 7.99 -10.45
N ASP A 45 5.17 9.00 -9.63
CA ASP A 45 6.55 9.33 -9.25
C ASP A 45 7.19 8.23 -8.39
N TYR A 46 6.40 7.64 -7.48
CA TYR A 46 6.88 6.56 -6.63
C TYR A 46 7.25 5.32 -7.45
N VAL A 47 6.40 4.93 -8.41
CA VAL A 47 6.64 3.77 -9.27
C VAL A 47 7.85 4.00 -10.16
N ALA A 48 7.99 5.20 -10.74
CA ALA A 48 9.17 5.56 -11.52
C ALA A 48 10.45 5.45 -10.67
N TYR A 49 10.41 5.94 -9.43
CA TYR A 49 11.54 5.83 -8.52
C TYR A 49 11.87 4.38 -8.15
N MET A 50 10.85 3.53 -7.93
CA MET A 50 11.08 2.09 -7.68
C MET A 50 11.72 1.38 -8.88
N GLN A 51 11.34 1.75 -10.10
CA GLN A 51 11.94 1.21 -11.32
C GLN A 51 13.38 1.67 -11.55
N GLU A 52 13.76 2.84 -11.02
CA GLU A 52 15.14 3.33 -11.04
C GLU A 52 16.00 2.59 -10.00
N VAL A 53 15.45 2.37 -8.80
CA VAL A 53 16.17 1.75 -7.68
C VAL A 53 16.34 0.24 -7.84
N PHE A 54 15.35 -0.45 -8.42
CA PHE A 54 15.31 -1.90 -8.54
C PHE A 54 15.26 -2.38 -9.98
N ASP A 55 15.93 -3.50 -10.27
CA ASP A 55 15.79 -4.19 -11.55
C ASP A 55 14.44 -4.92 -11.62
N PHE A 56 13.44 -4.23 -12.16
CA PHE A 56 12.09 -4.76 -12.34
C PHE A 56 12.04 -5.96 -13.29
N GLU A 57 12.95 -6.07 -14.27
CA GLU A 57 12.96 -7.21 -15.20
C GLU A 57 13.44 -8.48 -14.50
N SER A 58 14.46 -8.38 -13.64
CA SER A 58 14.90 -9.48 -12.79
C SER A 58 13.80 -9.92 -11.80
N ILE A 59 13.12 -8.96 -11.15
CA ILE A 59 12.02 -9.26 -10.23
C ILE A 59 10.85 -9.92 -10.97
N LYS A 60 10.47 -9.40 -12.13
CA LYS A 60 9.41 -9.96 -12.98
C LYS A 60 9.73 -11.39 -13.41
N THR A 61 10.99 -11.67 -13.75
CA THR A 61 11.45 -13.05 -14.06
C THR A 61 11.24 -13.98 -12.87
N LEU A 62 11.55 -13.53 -11.64
CA LEU A 62 11.28 -14.31 -10.42
C LEU A 62 9.78 -14.52 -10.20
N MET A 63 8.96 -13.47 -10.33
CA MET A 63 7.50 -13.52 -10.10
C MET A 63 6.76 -14.42 -11.10
N GLN A 64 7.31 -14.62 -12.30
CA GLN A 64 6.70 -15.45 -13.35
C GLN A 64 7.02 -16.94 -13.22
N ARG A 65 7.89 -17.34 -12.28
CA ARG A 65 8.22 -18.75 -12.06
C ARG A 65 7.05 -19.52 -11.45
N LEU A 66 6.78 -20.70 -12.00
CA LEU A 66 5.68 -21.56 -11.54
C LEU A 66 5.85 -22.07 -10.10
N ASP A 67 7.09 -22.14 -9.60
CA ASP A 67 7.42 -22.57 -8.25
C ASP A 67 7.47 -21.41 -7.24
N PHE A 68 7.29 -20.16 -7.69
CA PHE A 68 7.35 -18.99 -6.83
C PHE A 68 5.97 -18.35 -6.66
N LYS A 69 5.42 -18.43 -5.44
CA LYS A 69 4.12 -17.86 -5.10
C LYS A 69 4.31 -16.67 -4.16
N VAL A 70 3.56 -15.62 -4.41
CA VAL A 70 3.53 -14.42 -3.58
C VAL A 70 2.15 -14.22 -2.99
N HIS A 71 2.14 -13.68 -1.78
CA HIS A 71 0.96 -13.17 -1.09
C HIS A 71 1.33 -11.78 -0.55
N VAL A 72 0.63 -10.75 -1.00
CA VAL A 72 0.81 -9.38 -0.50
C VAL A 72 -0.50 -8.93 0.12
N ASP A 73 -0.48 -8.50 1.37
CA ASP A 73 -1.64 -7.95 2.06
C ASP A 73 -1.38 -6.48 2.40
N SER A 74 -2.31 -5.60 2.02
CA SER A 74 -2.23 -4.16 2.29
C SER A 74 -3.11 -3.72 3.47
N LEU A 75 -3.83 -4.63 4.12
CA LEU A 75 -4.70 -4.39 5.28
C LEU A 75 -5.67 -3.22 5.06
N HIS A 76 -6.17 -3.06 3.83
CA HIS A 76 -7.01 -1.93 3.39
C HIS A 76 -6.38 -0.54 3.61
N GLY A 77 -5.06 -0.50 3.72
CA GLY A 77 -4.26 0.70 3.85
C GLY A 77 -3.90 1.34 2.52
N VAL A 78 -3.27 2.52 2.61
CA VAL A 78 -2.89 3.33 1.43
C VAL A 78 -1.84 2.64 0.54
N SER A 79 -1.16 1.60 1.02
CA SER A 79 -0.23 0.80 0.21
C SER A 79 -0.93 0.03 -0.90
N GLY A 80 -2.24 -0.25 -0.78
CA GLY A 80 -2.99 -1.08 -1.73
C GLY A 80 -2.89 -0.66 -3.20
N PRO A 81 -3.21 0.59 -3.56
CA PRO A 81 -3.05 1.09 -4.93
C PRO A 81 -1.61 0.98 -5.48
N TYR A 82 -0.59 1.11 -4.62
CA TYR A 82 0.81 0.92 -5.00
C TYR A 82 1.12 -0.55 -5.24
N VAL A 83 0.57 -1.44 -4.42
CA VAL A 83 0.70 -2.88 -4.60
C VAL A 83 0.09 -3.31 -5.94
N ASP A 84 -1.10 -2.82 -6.28
CA ASP A 84 -1.71 -3.09 -7.58
C ASP A 84 -0.84 -2.55 -8.72
N ARG A 85 -0.42 -1.29 -8.68
CA ARG A 85 0.41 -0.71 -9.76
C ARG A 85 1.75 -1.42 -9.91
N ILE A 86 2.45 -1.69 -8.83
CA ILE A 86 3.80 -2.30 -8.88
C ILE A 86 3.72 -3.79 -9.15
N PHE A 87 3.02 -4.56 -8.31
CA PHE A 87 3.04 -6.01 -8.41
C PHE A 87 2.19 -6.52 -9.58
N HIS A 88 0.99 -5.97 -9.80
CA HIS A 88 0.15 -6.43 -10.90
C HIS A 88 0.56 -5.81 -12.24
N ASP A 89 0.49 -4.48 -12.37
CA ASP A 89 0.64 -3.83 -13.68
C ASP A 89 2.08 -3.94 -14.21
N HIS A 90 3.09 -3.80 -13.34
CA HIS A 90 4.51 -3.83 -13.76
C HIS A 90 5.16 -5.23 -13.64
N LEU A 91 4.98 -5.93 -12.53
CA LEU A 91 5.64 -7.23 -12.29
C LEU A 91 4.83 -8.45 -12.74
N GLY A 92 3.55 -8.27 -13.09
CA GLY A 92 2.70 -9.34 -13.63
C GLY A 92 2.20 -10.35 -12.60
N VAL A 93 2.22 -10.01 -11.31
CA VAL A 93 1.65 -10.83 -10.24
C VAL A 93 0.12 -10.89 -10.42
N PRO A 94 -0.52 -12.08 -10.36
CA PRO A 94 -1.96 -12.18 -10.46
C PRO A 94 -2.66 -11.42 -9.32
N LYS A 95 -3.77 -10.72 -9.60
CA LYS A 95 -4.57 -10.03 -8.56
C LYS A 95 -5.05 -10.97 -7.45
N ALA A 96 -5.18 -12.27 -7.72
CA ALA A 96 -5.53 -13.28 -6.72
C ALA A 96 -4.47 -13.46 -5.61
N SER A 97 -3.25 -12.96 -5.82
CA SER A 97 -2.16 -12.93 -4.84
C SER A 97 -2.08 -11.60 -4.06
N LEU A 98 -2.92 -10.62 -4.42
CA LEU A 98 -2.92 -9.28 -3.84
C LEU A 98 -4.20 -9.11 -3.02
N HIS A 99 -4.03 -8.95 -1.71
CA HIS A 99 -5.09 -8.98 -0.74
C HIS A 99 -5.28 -7.59 -0.12
N HIS A 100 -6.54 -7.25 0.11
CA HIS A 100 -6.95 -6.00 0.76
C HIS A 100 -6.32 -4.73 0.15
N THR A 101 -6.16 -4.67 -1.18
CA THR A 101 -5.56 -3.53 -1.90
C THR A 101 -6.50 -2.33 -2.06
N ASN A 102 -7.77 -2.45 -1.68
CA ASN A 102 -8.72 -1.35 -1.65
C ASN A 102 -8.61 -0.57 -0.33
N VAL A 103 -8.43 0.76 -0.41
CA VAL A 103 -8.34 1.64 0.76
C VAL A 103 -9.70 1.79 1.43
N LEU A 104 -9.78 1.55 2.74
CA LEU A 104 -11.01 1.75 3.53
C LEU A 104 -10.74 2.65 4.74
N PRO A 105 -11.65 3.59 5.09
CA PRO A 105 -11.45 4.51 6.21
C PRO A 105 -11.25 3.85 7.58
N ASN A 106 -11.78 2.63 7.75
CA ASN A 106 -11.69 1.82 8.95
C ASN A 106 -10.83 0.56 8.76
N PHE A 107 -10.04 0.50 7.68
CA PHE A 107 -9.18 -0.64 7.33
C PHE A 107 -9.95 -1.98 7.23
N GLY A 108 -11.24 -1.94 6.88
CA GLY A 108 -12.08 -3.15 6.83
C GLY A 108 -12.38 -3.76 8.21
N GLY A 109 -12.09 -3.03 9.30
CA GLY A 109 -12.15 -3.55 10.68
C GLY A 109 -10.85 -4.23 11.13
N CYS A 110 -9.86 -4.34 10.26
CA CYS A 110 -8.52 -4.82 10.59
C CYS A 110 -7.71 -3.75 11.33
N HIS A 111 -6.67 -4.18 12.04
CA HIS A 111 -5.71 -3.25 12.63
C HIS A 111 -4.53 -3.05 11.66
N PRO A 112 -4.26 -1.83 11.16
CA PRO A 112 -3.27 -1.58 10.10
C PRO A 112 -1.84 -1.49 10.65
N ASP A 113 -1.47 -2.44 11.52
CA ASP A 113 -0.12 -2.53 12.10
C ASP A 113 0.40 -3.96 11.88
N PRO A 114 1.40 -4.16 11.00
CA PRO A 114 1.86 -5.50 10.65
C PRO A 114 2.69 -6.10 11.80
N ASN A 115 2.02 -6.84 12.67
CA ASN A 115 2.66 -7.64 13.72
C ASN A 115 1.96 -8.99 13.90
N LEU A 116 2.55 -9.90 14.69
CA LEU A 116 2.07 -11.27 14.85
C LEU A 116 0.64 -11.38 15.42
N THR A 117 0.16 -10.34 16.11
CA THR A 117 -1.18 -10.30 16.70
C THR A 117 -2.22 -9.81 15.69
N TYR A 118 -1.89 -8.77 14.91
CA TYR A 118 -2.85 -8.04 14.09
C TYR A 118 -2.84 -8.42 12.60
N ALA A 119 -1.76 -9.03 12.12
CA ALA A 119 -1.66 -9.61 10.78
C ALA A 119 -1.74 -11.14 10.86
N ASP A 120 -2.66 -11.67 11.68
CA ASP A 120 -2.81 -13.10 11.92
C ASP A 120 -3.16 -13.88 10.64
N ASP A 121 -3.94 -13.27 9.74
CA ASP A 121 -4.22 -13.82 8.42
C ASP A 121 -2.93 -14.12 7.64
N LEU A 122 -2.02 -13.15 7.55
CA LEU A 122 -0.74 -13.35 6.87
C LEU A 122 0.13 -14.39 7.59
N VAL A 123 0.19 -14.34 8.93
CA VAL A 123 0.92 -15.32 9.75
C VAL A 123 0.42 -16.74 9.49
N GLN A 124 -0.89 -16.94 9.42
CA GLN A 124 -1.51 -18.24 9.11
C GLN A 124 -1.24 -18.68 7.68
N VAL A 125 -1.36 -17.78 6.69
CA VAL A 125 -1.02 -18.06 5.28
C VAL A 125 0.42 -18.54 5.14
N MET A 126 1.34 -17.93 5.90
CA MET A 126 2.76 -18.31 5.90
C MET A 126 3.06 -19.55 6.76
N GLY A 127 2.04 -20.16 7.38
CA GLY A 127 2.18 -21.39 8.14
C GLY A 127 2.76 -21.22 9.54
N LEU A 128 2.52 -20.09 10.17
CA LEU A 128 2.92 -19.77 11.53
C LEU A 128 1.70 -19.63 12.46
N LEU A 129 1.97 -19.68 13.76
CA LEU A 129 1.04 -19.34 14.83
C LEU A 129 1.28 -17.88 15.28
N PRO A 130 0.33 -17.23 15.97
CA PRO A 130 0.49 -15.85 16.45
C PRO A 130 1.63 -15.63 17.45
N ASP A 131 2.20 -16.69 18.00
CA ASP A 131 3.39 -16.65 18.85
C ASP A 131 4.71 -16.77 18.06
N GLY A 132 4.62 -16.84 16.73
CA GLY A 132 5.75 -16.98 15.80
C GLY A 132 6.22 -18.41 15.56
N ASN A 133 5.65 -19.41 16.23
CA ASN A 133 6.03 -20.81 16.03
C ASN A 133 5.43 -21.37 14.72
N ALA A 134 6.10 -22.36 14.13
CA ALA A 134 5.56 -23.07 12.97
C ALA A 134 4.23 -23.76 13.32
N ASN A 135 3.23 -23.60 12.47
CA ASN A 135 1.94 -24.24 12.63
C ASN A 135 2.06 -25.74 12.30
N PRO A 136 1.93 -26.65 13.30
CA PRO A 136 2.10 -28.08 13.08
C PRO A 136 1.02 -28.70 12.17
N ALA A 137 -0.10 -28.00 11.95
CA ALA A 137 -1.14 -28.41 11.01
C ALA A 137 -0.72 -28.20 9.54
N MET A 138 0.32 -27.40 9.28
CA MET A 138 0.83 -27.12 7.92
C MET A 138 2.06 -27.96 7.56
N LYS A 139 2.26 -29.11 8.22
CA LYS A 139 3.30 -30.08 7.84
C LYS A 139 3.07 -30.54 6.40
N HIS A 140 4.13 -30.49 5.58
CA HIS A 140 4.21 -30.89 4.16
C HIS A 140 3.90 -29.83 3.09
N VAL A 141 3.90 -28.54 3.42
CA VAL A 141 3.90 -27.51 2.36
C VAL A 141 5.29 -27.48 1.70
N SER A 142 5.29 -27.43 0.37
CA SER A 142 6.42 -27.51 -0.56
C SER A 142 7.75 -26.89 -0.09
N THR A 143 8.86 -27.39 -0.61
CA THR A 143 10.19 -26.79 -0.43
C THR A 143 10.15 -25.29 -0.74
N VAL A 144 10.74 -24.47 0.13
CA VAL A 144 10.89 -23.03 -0.10
C VAL A 144 11.61 -22.83 -1.43
N PRO A 145 11.00 -22.14 -2.41
CA PRO A 145 11.63 -21.94 -3.70
C PRO A 145 12.88 -21.07 -3.54
N SER A 146 13.93 -21.39 -4.29
CA SER A 146 15.12 -20.54 -4.35
C SER A 146 14.76 -19.20 -4.97
N PHE A 147 15.28 -18.11 -4.40
CA PHE A 147 15.14 -16.75 -4.93
C PHE A 147 16.08 -16.47 -6.13
N GLY A 148 16.81 -17.48 -6.60
CA GLY A 148 17.91 -17.32 -7.54
C GLY A 148 19.26 -17.26 -6.81
N VAL A 149 20.34 -17.35 -7.60
CA VAL A 149 21.73 -17.15 -7.16
C VAL A 149 22.23 -15.87 -7.80
#